data_AF-A0AAP5XU40-F1
#
_entry.id   AF-A0AAP5XU40-F1
#
_cell.length_a   1.000
_cell.length_b   1.000
_cell.length_c   1.000
_cell.angle_alpha   90.00
_cell.angle_beta   90.00
_cell.angle_gamma   90.00
#
_symmetry.space_group_name_H-M   'P 1'
#
loop_
_entity.id
_entity.type
_entity.pdbx_description
1 polymer ?
#
loop_
_entity_poly.entity_id
_entity_poly.type
_entity_poly.pdbx_seq_one_letter_code
_entity_poly.pdbx_strand_id
1 'polypeptide(L)'
;MLRQHMFSRFVCSIKNNPFDFIYVLFYAGILATLAMVLVNPDEALKVFIFSTALSLPLIGKNIKHVCSNKQNLVLPVMLLLFGLLQIIWVEVFKQSGSAFTGAYRSYQNGGKVMIFAALVMTALTTREPCANKTRITSLWTILTAIGLYLFAGYEAAGAPDIMTYRVALGFEHQTGTAYALTLIALLASQAIINLRLKHTVALYLLHFLISLAVIITTQTRAAILVYPILSVGLFLMYYRHNRTMLLRALLGFVILVGVAAIPLKPIIESRYQNFLVDLHSYNQDNSNTSIGARLAMQRAGIESGKGHYWGQSLEQRGAEIQRLAVQDTSLQGALEFINVHLHNEIVDTFSLKGIPGVVVLLLLYTAMFLIAYWQRSPLLFVVSGAIAVYGLSDLLLYAKGEALSSVLALCVAAVLSSNPTRERCHG
;
A
#
# COMPACT_ATOMS: atom_id res chain seq x y z
N MET A 1 14.98 -31.97 19.90
CA MET A 1 16.44 -31.72 19.77
C MET A 1 16.83 -30.59 18.81
N LEU A 2 16.16 -30.34 17.65
CA LEU A 2 16.51 -29.20 16.77
C LEU A 2 16.29 -27.79 17.39
N ARG A 3 15.31 -27.64 18.29
CA ARG A 3 14.92 -26.34 18.88
C ARG A 3 15.95 -25.80 19.91
N GLN A 4 16.59 -26.69 20.66
CA GLN A 4 17.66 -26.35 21.61
C GLN A 4 18.95 -25.88 20.89
N HIS A 5 19.26 -26.45 19.72
CA HIS A 5 20.43 -26.05 18.94
C HIS A 5 20.30 -24.66 18.30
N MET A 6 19.09 -24.25 17.88
CA MET A 6 18.87 -22.90 17.35
C MET A 6 19.00 -21.82 18.44
N PHE A 7 18.43 -22.06 19.62
CA PHE A 7 18.51 -21.10 20.73
C PHE A 7 19.95 -20.97 21.26
N SER A 8 20.67 -22.09 21.36
CA SER A 8 22.10 -22.10 21.71
C SER A 8 22.97 -21.35 20.69
N ARG A 9 22.78 -21.57 19.37
CA ARG A 9 23.50 -20.82 18.32
C ARG A 9 23.13 -19.34 18.31
N PHE A 10 21.89 -18.99 18.60
CA PHE A 10 21.43 -17.61 18.71
C PHE A 10 22.09 -16.86 19.86
N VAL A 11 22.11 -17.47 21.06
CA VAL A 11 22.80 -16.91 22.23
C VAL A 11 24.31 -16.78 21.96
N CYS A 12 24.91 -17.75 21.27
CA CYS A 12 26.34 -17.71 20.90
C CYS A 12 26.65 -16.62 19.84
N SER A 13 25.77 -16.40 18.86
CA SER A 13 25.91 -15.34 17.85
C SER A 13 25.79 -13.94 18.47
N ILE A 14 24.82 -13.75 19.37
CA ILE A 14 24.64 -12.47 20.09
C ILE A 14 25.86 -12.16 20.95
N LYS A 15 26.43 -13.17 21.61
CA LYS A 15 27.63 -13.03 22.44
C LYS A 15 28.85 -12.59 21.62
N ASN A 16 28.89 -12.91 20.32
CA ASN A 16 30.03 -12.62 19.44
C ASN A 16 29.85 -11.36 18.56
N ASN A 17 28.63 -10.88 18.33
CA ASN A 17 28.39 -9.71 17.48
C ASN A 17 27.09 -8.96 17.86
N PRO A 18 27.16 -7.78 18.51
CA PRO A 18 25.98 -7.04 18.95
C PRO A 18 25.06 -6.60 17.79
N PHE A 19 25.58 -6.52 16.56
CA PHE A 19 24.78 -6.18 15.37
C PHE A 19 23.81 -7.30 14.94
N ASP A 20 24.03 -8.55 15.37
CA ASP A 20 23.05 -9.62 15.16
C ASP A 20 21.80 -9.41 16.00
N PHE A 21 21.98 -9.00 17.25
CA PHE A 21 20.88 -8.64 18.12
C PHE A 21 20.10 -7.43 17.58
N ILE A 22 20.81 -6.37 17.17
CA ILE A 22 20.20 -5.18 16.55
C ILE A 22 19.38 -5.56 15.32
N TYR A 23 19.91 -6.43 14.45
CA TYR A 23 19.19 -6.87 13.25
C TYR A 23 17.92 -7.65 13.58
N VAL A 24 17.95 -8.51 14.60
CA VAL A 24 16.78 -9.27 15.04
C VAL A 24 15.71 -8.35 15.60
N LEU A 25 16.10 -7.36 16.41
CA LEU A 25 15.18 -6.38 16.98
C LEU A 25 14.58 -5.47 15.90
N PHE A 26 15.41 -4.99 14.97
CA PHE A 26 14.99 -4.27 13.76
C PHE A 26 13.95 -5.06 12.97
N TYR A 27 14.25 -6.33 12.69
CA TYR A 27 13.38 -7.19 11.90
C TYR A 27 12.08 -7.55 12.62
N ALA A 28 12.15 -7.81 13.94
CA ALA A 28 10.98 -8.02 14.78
C ALA A 28 10.09 -6.77 14.83
N GLY A 29 10.69 -5.58 14.87
CA GLY A 29 9.98 -4.31 14.80
C GLY A 29 9.19 -4.13 13.51
N ILE A 30 9.76 -4.46 12.35
CA ILE A 30 9.04 -4.45 11.05
C ILE A 30 7.82 -5.39 11.09
N LEU A 31 8.00 -6.61 11.61
CA LEU A 31 6.92 -7.58 11.71
C LEU A 31 5.84 -7.15 12.71
N ALA A 32 6.22 -6.53 13.83
CA ALA A 32 5.29 -5.97 14.80
C ALA A 32 4.50 -4.79 14.20
N THR A 33 5.15 -3.88 13.48
CA THR A 33 4.47 -2.81 12.72
C THR A 33 3.43 -3.41 11.76
N LEU A 34 3.75 -4.51 11.07
CA LEU A 34 2.81 -5.17 10.14
C LEU A 34 1.56 -5.69 10.85
N ALA A 35 1.72 -6.25 12.05
CA ALA A 35 0.60 -6.73 12.85
C ALA A 35 -0.27 -5.59 13.40
N MET A 36 0.32 -4.44 13.66
CA MET A 36 -0.35 -3.32 14.32
C MET A 36 -0.95 -2.30 13.35
N VAL A 37 -0.43 -2.15 12.13
CA VAL A 37 -0.75 -1.00 11.28
C VAL A 37 -2.24 -0.84 10.98
N LEU A 38 -2.99 -1.94 10.81
CA LEU A 38 -4.45 -1.90 10.62
C LEU A 38 -5.26 -1.85 11.92
N VAL A 39 -4.64 -2.04 13.08
CA VAL A 39 -5.32 -1.99 14.40
C VAL A 39 -5.13 -0.64 15.06
N ASN A 40 -3.90 -0.11 15.05
CA ASN A 40 -3.56 1.19 15.56
C ASN A 40 -2.37 1.76 14.76
N PRO A 41 -2.66 2.57 13.72
CA PRO A 41 -1.62 3.16 12.86
C PRO A 41 -0.61 4.03 13.62
N ASP A 42 -1.05 4.70 14.69
CA ASP A 42 -0.20 5.60 15.49
C ASP A 42 0.85 4.83 16.29
N GLU A 43 0.44 3.76 16.98
CA GLU A 43 1.38 2.91 17.70
C GLU A 43 2.27 2.11 16.73
N ALA A 44 1.72 1.65 15.60
CA ALA A 44 2.50 0.99 14.56
C ALA A 44 3.61 1.91 14.02
N LEU A 45 3.32 3.19 13.81
CA LEU A 45 4.29 4.18 13.35
C LEU A 45 5.42 4.38 14.36
N LYS A 46 5.13 4.43 15.67
CA LYS A 46 6.18 4.52 16.70
C LYS A 46 7.14 3.32 16.66
N VAL A 47 6.60 2.11 16.52
CA VAL A 47 7.41 0.88 16.36
C VAL A 47 8.23 0.92 15.06
N PHE A 48 7.66 1.48 13.99
CA PHE A 48 8.36 1.63 12.72
C PHE A 48 9.51 2.66 12.81
N ILE A 49 9.30 3.76 13.53
CA ILE A 49 10.35 4.76 13.82
C ILE A 49 11.46 4.13 14.65
N PHE A 50 11.12 3.34 15.68
CA PHE A 50 12.10 2.60 16.46
C PHE A 50 12.94 1.66 15.58
N SER A 51 12.29 0.91 14.69
CA SER A 51 12.97 0.06 13.70
C SER A 51 13.86 0.89 12.78
N THR A 52 13.41 2.07 12.37
CA THR A 52 14.19 3.00 11.55
C THR A 52 15.46 3.47 12.28
N ALA A 53 15.39 3.78 13.56
CA ALA A 53 16.57 4.14 14.35
C ALA A 53 17.60 2.99 14.38
N LEU A 54 17.15 1.75 14.53
CA LEU A 54 18.00 0.55 14.48
C LEU A 54 18.59 0.27 13.09
N SER A 55 17.99 0.82 12.02
CA SER A 55 18.47 0.66 10.65
C SER A 55 19.82 1.36 10.40
N LEU A 56 20.06 2.50 11.06
CA LEU A 56 21.27 3.32 10.88
C LEU A 56 22.58 2.58 11.22
N PRO A 57 22.76 1.96 12.40
CA PRO A 57 23.97 1.21 12.70
C PRO A 57 24.15 -0.02 11.79
N LEU A 58 23.05 -0.63 11.31
CA LEU A 58 23.10 -1.77 10.38
C LEU A 58 23.63 -1.35 9.01
N ILE A 59 23.19 -0.19 8.50
CA ILE A 59 23.69 0.41 7.26
C ILE A 59 25.14 0.80 7.43
N GLY A 60 25.49 1.51 8.51
CA GLY A 60 26.86 1.98 8.78
C GLY A 60 27.88 0.84 8.78
N LYS A 61 27.56 -0.27 9.45
CA LYS A 61 28.44 -1.47 9.47
C LYS A 61 28.64 -2.10 8.09
N ASN A 62 27.60 -2.09 7.25
CA ASN A 62 27.60 -2.79 5.96
C ASN A 62 27.67 -1.83 4.76
N ILE A 63 28.13 -0.59 4.96
CA ILE A 63 28.06 0.48 3.96
C ILE A 63 28.74 0.11 2.64
N LYS A 64 29.90 -0.58 2.70
CA LYS A 64 30.62 -1.05 1.51
C LYS A 64 29.78 -2.03 0.68
N HIS A 65 29.08 -2.94 1.34
CA HIS A 65 28.21 -3.92 0.69
C HIS A 65 26.98 -3.25 0.09
N VAL A 66 26.35 -2.34 0.85
CA VAL A 66 25.18 -1.56 0.42
C VAL A 66 25.51 -0.74 -0.84
N CYS A 67 26.63 0.00 -0.83
CA CYS A 67 27.05 0.82 -1.96
C CYS A 67 27.50 0.01 -3.19
N SER A 68 27.93 -1.25 -3.00
CA SER A 68 28.28 -2.14 -4.12
C SER A 68 27.04 -2.57 -4.91
N ASN A 69 25.90 -2.76 -4.24
CA ASN A 69 24.65 -3.24 -4.84
C ASN A 69 23.73 -2.09 -5.25
N LYS A 70 24.20 -1.23 -6.17
CA LYS A 70 23.51 0.00 -6.61
C LYS A 70 22.06 -0.22 -7.07
N GLN A 71 21.77 -1.36 -7.71
CA GLN A 71 20.41 -1.68 -8.14
C GLN A 71 19.43 -1.71 -6.96
N ASN A 72 19.81 -2.28 -5.81
CA ASN A 72 18.93 -2.38 -4.64
C ASN A 72 18.69 -1.03 -3.94
N LEU A 73 19.45 0.01 -4.30
CA LEU A 73 19.31 1.36 -3.75
C LEU A 73 18.34 2.24 -4.54
N VAL A 74 17.93 1.85 -5.74
CA VAL A 74 17.05 2.68 -6.59
C VAL A 74 15.74 3.01 -5.89
N LEU A 75 15.05 2.00 -5.34
CA LEU A 75 13.79 2.22 -4.62
C LEU A 75 13.98 3.01 -3.31
N PRO A 76 14.93 2.68 -2.41
CA PRO A 76 15.24 3.51 -1.25
C PRO A 76 15.51 4.98 -1.59
N VAL A 77 16.30 5.26 -2.63
CA VAL A 77 16.63 6.63 -3.04
C VAL A 77 15.37 7.35 -3.55
N MET A 78 14.51 6.69 -4.32
CA MET A 78 13.26 7.33 -4.78
C MET A 78 12.26 7.56 -3.64
N LEU A 79 12.18 6.66 -2.66
CA LEU A 79 11.40 6.87 -1.44
C LEU A 79 11.92 8.08 -0.66
N LEU A 80 13.25 8.20 -0.51
CA LEU A 80 13.88 9.35 0.14
C LEU A 80 13.59 10.65 -0.62
N LEU A 81 13.74 10.64 -1.95
CA LEU A 81 13.52 11.81 -2.80
C LEU A 81 12.07 12.29 -2.72
N PHE A 82 11.09 11.39 -2.84
CA PHE A 82 9.67 11.75 -2.74
C PHE A 82 9.29 12.19 -1.32
N GLY A 83 9.86 11.54 -0.30
CA GLY A 83 9.68 11.95 1.09
C GLY A 83 10.21 13.35 1.37
N LEU A 84 11.43 13.66 0.91
CA LEU A 84 12.03 15.00 1.04
C LEU A 84 11.24 16.06 0.29
N LEU A 85 10.76 15.76 -0.93
CA LEU A 85 9.90 16.65 -1.69
C LEU A 85 8.66 17.06 -0.89
N GLN A 86 7.99 16.10 -0.22
CA GLN A 86 6.83 16.40 0.64
C GLN A 86 7.21 17.33 1.79
N ILE A 87 8.33 17.05 2.48
CA ILE A 87 8.77 17.87 3.62
C ILE A 87 9.17 19.28 3.19
N ILE A 88 9.95 19.40 2.12
CA ILE A 88 10.39 20.69 1.58
C ILE A 88 9.18 21.50 1.12
N TRP A 89 8.21 20.88 0.44
CA TRP A 89 6.99 21.56 0.03
C TRP A 89 6.21 22.12 1.23
N VAL A 90 6.05 21.34 2.31
CA VAL A 90 5.39 21.83 3.54
C VAL A 90 6.17 23.00 4.15
N GLU A 91 7.49 22.91 4.22
CA GLU A 91 8.33 23.98 4.80
C GLU A 91 8.26 25.28 4.00
N VAL A 92 8.23 25.18 2.67
CA VAL A 92 8.21 26.35 1.78
C VAL A 92 6.83 27.03 1.73
N PHE A 93 5.74 26.25 1.70
CA PHE A 93 4.41 26.79 1.39
C PHE A 93 3.46 26.92 2.59
N LYS A 94 3.75 26.29 3.74
CA LYS A 94 2.86 26.34 4.89
C LYS A 94 2.84 27.74 5.51
N GLN A 95 1.64 28.34 5.58
CA GLN A 95 1.42 29.64 6.20
C GLN A 95 1.10 29.53 7.69
N SER A 96 1.55 30.50 8.49
CA SER A 96 1.21 30.61 9.91
C SER A 96 -0.28 30.88 10.10
N GLY A 97 -0.94 30.12 10.97
CA GLY A 97 -2.38 30.27 11.23
C GLY A 97 -3.29 29.71 10.11
N SER A 98 -2.74 28.93 9.18
CA SER A 98 -3.49 28.33 8.08
C SER A 98 -4.64 27.44 8.55
N ALA A 99 -5.81 27.60 7.91
CA ALA A 99 -6.96 26.70 8.06
C ALA A 99 -6.65 25.26 7.56
N PHE A 100 -5.62 25.09 6.73
CA PHE A 100 -5.20 23.80 6.15
C PHE A 100 -4.16 23.06 6.99
N THR A 101 -3.95 23.44 8.25
CA THR A 101 -2.92 22.86 9.12
C THR A 101 -3.01 21.32 9.22
N GLY A 102 -4.22 20.76 9.21
CA GLY A 102 -4.44 19.31 9.19
C GLY A 102 -3.88 18.66 7.93
N ALA A 103 -4.20 19.19 6.75
CA ALA A 103 -3.73 18.67 5.47
C ALA A 103 -2.21 18.78 5.32
N TYR A 104 -1.60 19.92 5.67
CA TYR A 104 -0.14 20.05 5.70
C TYR A 104 0.52 19.01 6.61
N ARG A 105 -0.07 18.74 7.79
CA ARG A 105 0.44 17.71 8.71
C ARG A 105 0.35 16.31 8.09
N SER A 106 -0.70 16.00 7.35
CA SER A 106 -0.81 14.73 6.64
C SER A 106 0.29 14.57 5.59
N TYR A 107 0.49 15.54 4.68
CA TYR A 107 1.61 15.50 3.71
C TYR A 107 2.96 15.35 4.40
N GLN A 108 3.17 16.08 5.50
CA GLN A 108 4.41 16.00 6.28
C GLN A 108 4.62 14.61 6.88
N ASN A 109 3.55 13.99 7.40
CA ASN A 109 3.61 12.65 7.98
C ASN A 109 3.85 11.59 6.90
N GLY A 110 3.17 11.65 5.76
CA GLY A 110 3.44 10.79 4.60
C GLY A 110 4.89 10.89 4.14
N GLY A 111 5.42 12.11 4.04
CA GLY A 111 6.82 12.37 3.71
C GLY A 111 7.81 11.75 4.71
N LYS A 112 7.58 11.92 6.02
CA LYS A 112 8.39 11.29 7.08
C LYS A 112 8.39 9.77 6.97
N VAL A 113 7.23 9.17 6.75
CA VAL A 113 7.09 7.70 6.58
C VAL A 113 7.93 7.20 5.41
N MET A 114 7.97 7.90 4.28
CA MET A 114 8.81 7.52 3.13
C MET A 114 10.31 7.63 3.42
N ILE A 115 10.74 8.68 4.13
CA ILE A 115 12.13 8.85 4.55
C ILE A 115 12.54 7.69 5.47
N PHE A 116 11.69 7.35 6.44
CA PHE A 116 11.92 6.21 7.32
C PHE A 116 11.96 4.89 6.55
N ALA A 117 11.04 4.70 5.61
CA ALA A 117 11.01 3.52 4.75
C ALA A 117 12.26 3.40 3.86
N ALA A 118 12.82 4.50 3.37
CA ALA A 118 14.07 4.48 2.61
C ALA A 118 15.22 3.89 3.43
N LEU A 119 15.34 4.29 4.70
CA LEU A 119 16.35 3.74 5.62
C LEU A 119 16.07 2.27 5.94
N VAL A 120 14.83 1.90 6.26
CA VAL A 120 14.42 0.52 6.54
C VAL A 120 14.70 -0.40 5.34
N MET A 121 14.29 0.01 4.13
CA MET A 121 14.54 -0.73 2.90
C MET A 121 16.04 -0.89 2.63
N THR A 122 16.83 0.16 2.82
CA THR A 122 18.30 0.08 2.69
C THR A 122 18.88 -0.91 3.69
N ALA A 123 18.47 -0.86 4.96
CA ALA A 123 18.93 -1.80 5.98
C ALA A 123 18.53 -3.25 5.68
N LEU A 124 17.38 -3.50 5.04
CA LEU A 124 16.99 -4.85 4.62
C LEU A 124 17.96 -5.45 3.59
N THR A 125 18.67 -4.63 2.81
CA THR A 125 19.70 -5.08 1.84
C THR A 125 21.05 -5.42 2.48
N THR A 126 21.24 -5.12 3.77
CA THR A 126 22.54 -5.32 4.46
C THR A 126 22.86 -6.80 4.73
N ARG A 127 21.88 -7.70 4.59
CA ARG A 127 22.08 -9.14 4.77
C ARG A 127 21.45 -9.90 3.63
N GLU A 128 22.16 -10.95 3.22
CA GLU A 128 21.66 -11.88 2.23
C GLU A 128 20.36 -12.57 2.69
N PRO A 129 19.47 -12.88 1.74
CA PRO A 129 18.31 -13.72 1.98
C PRO A 129 18.65 -15.03 2.68
N CYS A 130 17.86 -15.41 3.68
CA CYS A 130 17.99 -16.70 4.35
C CYS A 130 16.64 -17.42 4.36
N ALA A 131 16.63 -18.70 4.00
CA ALA A 131 15.40 -19.49 3.95
C ALA A 131 14.62 -19.49 5.28
N ASN A 132 15.32 -19.47 6.42
CA ASN A 132 14.68 -19.40 7.73
C ASN A 132 13.99 -18.05 7.95
N LYS A 133 14.60 -16.95 7.49
CA LYS A 133 14.00 -15.61 7.53
C LYS A 133 12.71 -15.61 6.73
N THR A 134 12.74 -16.03 5.47
CA THR A 134 11.55 -16.09 4.59
C THR A 134 10.44 -16.95 5.19
N ARG A 135 10.78 -18.08 5.84
CA ARG A 135 9.81 -18.94 6.52
C ARG A 135 9.16 -18.24 7.73
N ILE A 136 9.95 -17.60 8.59
CA ILE A 136 9.44 -16.83 9.74
C ILE A 136 8.55 -15.68 9.26
N THR A 137 8.98 -14.93 8.24
CA THR A 137 8.16 -13.87 7.62
C THR A 137 6.83 -14.43 7.14
N SER A 138 6.86 -15.57 6.47
CA SER A 138 5.66 -16.17 5.88
C SER A 138 4.67 -16.57 6.96
N LEU A 139 5.12 -17.26 8.01
CA LEU A 139 4.27 -17.63 9.14
C LEU A 139 3.69 -16.40 9.85
N TRP A 140 4.53 -15.40 10.13
CA TRP A 140 4.07 -14.17 10.79
C TRP A 140 3.04 -13.41 9.95
N THR A 141 3.30 -13.26 8.65
CA THR A 141 2.38 -12.58 7.72
C THR A 141 1.02 -13.29 7.65
N ILE A 142 1.01 -14.63 7.63
CA ILE A 142 -0.24 -15.41 7.65
C ILE A 142 -0.98 -15.22 8.97
N LEU A 143 -0.29 -15.27 10.11
CA LEU A 143 -0.90 -15.04 11.43
C LEU A 143 -1.48 -13.62 11.53
N THR A 144 -0.75 -12.62 11.06
CA THR A 144 -1.24 -11.23 10.97
C THR A 144 -2.49 -11.13 10.12
N ALA A 145 -2.49 -11.72 8.92
CA ALA A 145 -3.66 -11.70 8.04
C ALA A 145 -4.88 -12.36 8.70
N ILE A 146 -4.71 -13.54 9.30
CA ILE A 146 -5.79 -14.22 10.03
C ILE A 146 -6.31 -13.35 11.17
N GLY A 147 -5.43 -12.77 11.98
CA GLY A 147 -5.81 -11.88 13.08
C GLY A 147 -6.62 -10.67 12.60
N LEU A 148 -6.19 -10.04 11.50
CA LEU A 148 -6.90 -8.91 10.91
C LEU A 148 -8.24 -9.30 10.30
N TYR A 149 -8.35 -10.48 9.66
CA TYR A 149 -9.62 -10.98 9.14
C TYR A 149 -10.62 -11.29 10.26
N LEU A 150 -10.15 -11.85 11.37
CA LEU A 150 -10.97 -12.07 12.56
C LEU A 150 -11.41 -10.74 13.18
N PHE A 151 -10.52 -9.75 13.25
CA PHE A 151 -10.86 -8.42 13.77
C PHE A 151 -11.89 -7.71 12.89
N ALA A 152 -11.74 -7.77 11.56
CA ALA A 152 -12.75 -7.27 10.62
C ALA A 152 -14.10 -8.00 10.76
N GLY A 153 -14.06 -9.33 10.95
CA GLY A 153 -15.26 -10.13 11.19
C GLY A 153 -15.95 -9.76 12.50
N TYR A 154 -15.18 -9.46 13.56
CA TYR A 154 -15.70 -8.98 14.84
C TYR A 154 -16.40 -7.62 14.70
N GLU A 155 -15.79 -6.64 14.02
CA GLU A 155 -16.42 -5.35 13.75
C GLU A 155 -17.71 -5.50 12.93
N ALA A 156 -17.69 -6.33 11.89
CA ALA A 156 -18.86 -6.57 11.05
C ALA A 156 -20.00 -7.27 11.84
N ALA A 157 -19.67 -8.24 12.71
CA ALA A 157 -20.66 -8.95 13.51
C ALA A 157 -21.27 -8.08 14.62
N GLY A 158 -20.54 -7.09 15.12
CA GLY A 158 -21.04 -6.11 16.09
C GLY A 158 -21.89 -5.00 15.47
N ALA A 159 -21.99 -4.94 14.15
CA ALA A 159 -22.71 -3.88 13.46
C ALA A 159 -24.24 -4.09 13.51
N PRO A 160 -25.03 -3.01 13.72
CA PRO A 160 -26.50 -3.09 13.71
C PRO A 160 -27.06 -3.58 12.37
N ASP A 161 -26.39 -3.23 11.26
CA ASP A 161 -26.72 -3.70 9.93
C ASP A 161 -25.43 -3.90 9.11
N ILE A 162 -25.17 -5.16 8.75
CA ILE A 162 -23.99 -5.57 7.97
C ILE A 162 -24.00 -4.97 6.56
N MET A 163 -25.19 -4.69 6.00
CA MET A 163 -25.32 -4.18 4.62
C MET A 163 -24.97 -2.70 4.50
N THR A 164 -25.05 -1.95 5.60
CA THR A 164 -24.73 -0.51 5.63
C THR A 164 -23.45 -0.20 6.38
N TYR A 165 -23.01 -1.08 7.28
CA TYR A 165 -21.76 -0.90 8.00
C TYR A 165 -20.54 -1.09 7.11
N ARG A 166 -19.59 -0.16 7.22
CA ARG A 166 -18.31 -0.20 6.51
C ARG A 166 -17.19 -0.42 7.52
N VAL A 167 -16.54 -1.57 7.43
CA VAL A 167 -15.41 -1.93 8.29
C VAL A 167 -14.26 -0.93 8.07
N ALA A 168 -13.83 -0.30 9.16
CA ALA A 168 -12.77 0.71 9.18
C ALA A 168 -11.49 0.19 9.84
N LEU A 169 -11.59 -0.81 10.73
CA LEU A 169 -10.49 -1.19 11.63
C LEU A 169 -9.93 0.05 12.34
N GLY A 170 -8.60 0.13 12.53
CA GLY A 170 -7.94 1.26 13.18
C GLY A 170 -7.75 2.52 12.32
N PHE A 171 -8.33 2.59 11.11
CA PHE A 171 -8.16 3.73 10.21
C PHE A 171 -9.32 4.72 10.31
N GLU A 172 -9.05 5.99 9.98
CA GLU A 172 -10.09 7.04 9.96
C GLU A 172 -11.10 6.83 8.81
N HIS A 173 -10.63 6.31 7.66
CA HIS A 173 -11.43 6.14 6.45
C HIS A 173 -11.37 4.70 5.95
N GLN A 174 -12.53 4.13 5.62
CA GLN A 174 -12.66 2.72 5.20
C GLN A 174 -12.01 2.42 3.84
N THR A 175 -11.75 3.46 3.03
CA THR A 175 -10.99 3.34 1.79
C THR A 175 -9.54 2.97 2.06
N GLY A 176 -8.89 3.66 3.00
CA GLY A 176 -7.53 3.34 3.46
C GLY A 176 -7.42 1.91 3.99
N THR A 177 -8.41 1.48 4.79
CA THR A 177 -8.52 0.11 5.31
C THR A 177 -8.56 -0.92 4.19
N ALA A 178 -9.38 -0.71 3.16
CA ALA A 178 -9.54 -1.63 2.05
C ALA A 178 -8.25 -1.80 1.23
N TYR A 179 -7.56 -0.69 0.98
CA TYR A 179 -6.28 -0.70 0.27
C TYR A 179 -5.19 -1.40 1.11
N ALA A 180 -5.12 -1.10 2.40
CA ALA A 180 -4.18 -1.74 3.31
C ALA A 180 -4.45 -3.25 3.46
N LEU A 181 -5.72 -3.67 3.56
CA LEU A 181 -6.12 -5.08 3.55
C LEU A 181 -5.74 -5.79 2.25
N THR A 182 -5.88 -5.13 1.09
CA THR A 182 -5.41 -5.67 -0.19
C THR A 182 -3.92 -5.98 -0.12
N LEU A 183 -3.11 -5.05 0.39
CA LEU A 183 -1.67 -5.24 0.52
C LEU A 183 -1.34 -6.43 1.44
N ILE A 184 -1.97 -6.50 2.61
CA ILE A 184 -1.81 -7.64 3.55
C ILE A 184 -2.22 -8.96 2.89
N ALA A 185 -3.34 -8.99 2.18
CA ALA A 185 -3.81 -10.18 1.50
C ALA A 185 -2.85 -10.65 0.39
N LEU A 186 -2.21 -9.74 -0.35
CA LEU A 186 -1.18 -10.09 -1.34
C LEU A 186 0.09 -10.66 -0.68
N LEU A 187 0.54 -10.06 0.43
CA LEU A 187 1.68 -10.60 1.20
C LEU A 187 1.37 -12.00 1.75
N ALA A 188 0.19 -12.19 2.33
CA ALA A 188 -0.26 -13.48 2.86
C ALA A 188 -0.40 -14.54 1.76
N SER A 189 -0.86 -14.14 0.56
CA SER A 189 -0.93 -15.00 -0.62
C SER A 189 0.44 -15.53 -1.03
N GLN A 190 1.46 -14.66 -1.10
CA GLN A 190 2.84 -15.09 -1.37
C GLN A 190 3.41 -15.93 -0.21
N ALA A 191 3.08 -15.58 1.04
CA ALA A 191 3.52 -16.32 2.21
C ALA A 191 3.00 -17.78 2.18
N ILE A 192 1.73 -17.99 1.81
CA ILE A 192 1.14 -19.34 1.65
C ILE A 192 1.89 -20.11 0.57
N ILE A 193 2.20 -19.48 -0.57
CA ILE A 193 3.00 -20.09 -1.64
C ILE A 193 4.38 -20.51 -1.13
N ASN A 194 5.03 -19.66 -0.34
CA ASN A 194 6.36 -19.92 0.20
C ASN A 194 6.41 -21.09 1.19
N LEU A 195 5.29 -21.50 1.80
CA LEU A 195 5.23 -22.66 2.71
C LEU A 195 5.37 -24.01 1.99
N ARG A 196 5.15 -24.07 0.67
CA ARG A 196 5.28 -25.29 -0.17
C ARG A 196 4.53 -26.52 0.39
N LEU A 197 3.34 -26.30 0.95
CA LEU A 197 2.48 -27.37 1.46
C LEU A 197 1.86 -28.19 0.31
N LYS A 198 1.49 -29.46 0.58
CA LYS A 198 0.80 -30.33 -0.40
C LYS A 198 -0.47 -29.69 -0.98
N HIS A 199 -1.22 -28.95 -0.15
CA HIS A 199 -2.48 -28.31 -0.52
C HIS A 199 -2.36 -26.79 -0.72
N THR A 200 -1.17 -26.29 -1.12
CA THR A 200 -0.90 -24.85 -1.27
C THR A 200 -1.93 -24.12 -2.14
N VAL A 201 -2.36 -24.71 -3.27
CA VAL A 201 -3.37 -24.09 -4.16
C VAL A 201 -4.73 -23.97 -3.47
N ALA A 202 -5.17 -25.03 -2.79
CA ALA A 202 -6.45 -25.01 -2.09
C ALA A 202 -6.43 -23.96 -0.96
N LEU A 203 -5.31 -23.87 -0.21
CA LEU A 203 -5.12 -22.84 0.80
C LEU A 203 -5.09 -21.43 0.20
N TYR A 204 -4.46 -21.26 -0.98
CA TYR A 204 -4.47 -19.99 -1.69
C TYR A 204 -5.88 -19.56 -2.09
N LEU A 205 -6.66 -20.48 -2.68
CA LEU A 205 -8.04 -20.20 -3.10
C LEU A 205 -8.96 -19.93 -1.90
N LEU A 206 -8.81 -20.68 -0.80
CA LEU A 206 -9.53 -20.43 0.44
C LEU A 206 -9.17 -19.06 1.02
N HIS A 207 -7.88 -18.73 1.08
CA HIS A 207 -7.41 -17.41 1.51
C HIS A 207 -7.97 -16.30 0.63
N PHE A 208 -7.97 -16.48 -0.69
CA PHE A 208 -8.54 -15.53 -1.65
C PHE A 208 -10.02 -15.26 -1.36
N LEU A 209 -10.82 -16.28 -1.05
CA LEU A 209 -12.23 -16.11 -0.69
C LEU A 209 -12.42 -15.32 0.60
N ILE A 210 -11.69 -15.71 1.65
CA ILE A 210 -11.82 -15.08 2.97
C ILE A 210 -11.40 -13.61 2.87
N SER A 211 -10.25 -13.34 2.24
CA SER A 211 -9.75 -11.97 2.07
C SER A 211 -10.65 -11.13 1.16
N LEU A 212 -11.21 -11.70 0.09
CA LEU A 212 -12.19 -11.00 -0.75
C LEU A 212 -13.45 -10.66 0.05
N ALA A 213 -13.98 -11.59 0.85
CA ALA A 213 -15.13 -11.35 1.71
C ALA A 213 -14.87 -10.22 2.71
N VAL A 214 -13.70 -10.22 3.36
CA VAL A 214 -13.27 -9.15 4.27
C VAL A 214 -13.08 -7.82 3.55
N ILE A 215 -12.54 -7.79 2.33
CA ILE A 215 -12.43 -6.54 1.56
C ILE A 215 -13.82 -6.01 1.17
N ILE A 216 -14.78 -6.88 0.87
CA ILE A 216 -16.16 -6.48 0.54
C ILE A 216 -16.83 -5.73 1.70
N THR A 217 -16.58 -6.09 2.96
CA THR A 217 -17.17 -5.41 4.12
C THR A 217 -16.71 -3.95 4.29
N THR A 218 -15.62 -3.55 3.64
CA THR A 218 -15.19 -2.13 3.58
C THR A 218 -16.02 -1.28 2.61
N GLN A 219 -16.76 -1.95 1.71
CA GLN A 219 -17.55 -1.38 0.62
C GLN A 219 -16.76 -0.47 -0.34
N THR A 220 -15.43 -0.64 -0.42
CA THR A 220 -14.56 0.17 -1.28
C THR A 220 -14.47 -0.45 -2.67
N ARG A 221 -15.21 0.11 -3.63
CA ARG A 221 -15.37 -0.42 -5.00
C ARG A 221 -14.03 -0.70 -5.70
N ALA A 222 -13.09 0.24 -5.63
CA ALA A 222 -11.78 0.10 -6.24
C ALA A 222 -11.04 -1.14 -5.71
N ALA A 223 -11.05 -1.36 -4.39
CA ALA A 223 -10.39 -2.52 -3.78
C ALA A 223 -11.10 -3.84 -4.14
N ILE A 224 -12.44 -3.86 -4.12
CA ILE A 224 -13.25 -5.06 -4.46
C ILE A 224 -12.98 -5.52 -5.89
N LEU A 225 -12.77 -4.60 -6.84
CA LEU A 225 -12.51 -4.93 -8.24
C LEU A 225 -11.04 -5.26 -8.51
N VAL A 226 -10.12 -4.49 -7.93
CA VAL A 226 -8.69 -4.59 -8.22
C VAL A 226 -8.05 -5.78 -7.49
N TYR A 227 -8.45 -6.07 -6.24
CA TYR A 227 -7.87 -7.17 -5.46
C TYR A 227 -7.93 -8.54 -6.18
N PRO A 228 -9.08 -8.99 -6.74
CA PRO A 228 -9.14 -10.22 -7.51
C PRO A 228 -8.18 -10.26 -8.69
N ILE A 229 -8.08 -9.17 -9.44
CA ILE A 229 -7.19 -9.09 -10.61
C ILE A 229 -5.73 -9.23 -10.16
N LEU A 230 -5.34 -8.54 -9.10
CA LEU A 230 -3.99 -8.60 -8.54
C LEU A 230 -3.66 -9.98 -7.95
N SER A 231 -4.59 -10.59 -7.20
CA SER A 231 -4.40 -11.91 -6.60
C SER A 231 -4.30 -13.01 -7.66
N VAL A 232 -5.15 -12.97 -8.70
CA VAL A 232 -5.03 -13.86 -9.86
C VAL A 232 -3.72 -13.61 -10.59
N GLY A 233 -3.37 -12.35 -10.87
CA GLY A 233 -2.11 -11.97 -11.51
C GLY A 233 -0.88 -12.52 -10.78
N LEU A 234 -0.84 -12.40 -9.45
CA LEU A 234 0.22 -12.96 -8.61
C LEU A 234 0.33 -14.48 -8.78
N PHE A 235 -0.81 -15.19 -8.71
CA PHE A 235 -0.86 -16.63 -8.89
C PHE A 235 -0.34 -17.05 -10.29
N LEU A 236 -0.81 -16.37 -11.34
CA LEU A 236 -0.42 -16.64 -12.72
C LEU A 236 1.08 -16.42 -12.95
N MET A 237 1.61 -15.30 -12.45
CA MET A 237 3.04 -14.99 -12.58
C MET A 237 3.91 -15.99 -11.82
N TYR A 238 3.45 -16.50 -10.67
CA TYR A 238 4.19 -17.51 -9.91
C TYR A 238 4.19 -18.88 -10.60
N TYR A 239 3.01 -19.37 -11.04
CA TYR A 239 2.84 -20.69 -11.66
C TYR A 239 2.94 -20.68 -13.20
N ARG A 240 3.50 -19.63 -13.81
CA ARG A 240 3.55 -19.42 -15.28
C ARG A 240 4.11 -20.61 -16.08
N HIS A 241 4.97 -21.43 -15.48
CA HIS A 241 5.58 -22.59 -16.13
C HIS A 241 4.76 -23.89 -16.01
N ASN A 242 3.73 -23.94 -15.14
CA ASN A 242 2.91 -25.13 -14.92
C ASN A 242 1.49 -24.95 -15.48
N ARG A 243 1.33 -25.22 -16.79
CA ARG A 243 0.07 -24.98 -17.54
C ARG A 243 -1.14 -25.71 -16.96
N THR A 244 -0.98 -26.95 -16.52
CA THR A 244 -2.08 -27.76 -15.96
C THR A 244 -2.59 -27.18 -14.64
N MET A 245 -1.67 -26.76 -13.77
CA MET A 245 -2.00 -26.12 -12.50
C MET A 245 -2.63 -24.74 -12.71
N LEU A 246 -2.14 -23.99 -13.71
CA LEU A 246 -2.68 -22.71 -14.11
C LEU A 246 -4.14 -22.80 -14.55
N LEU A 247 -4.45 -23.74 -15.46
CA LEU A 247 -5.80 -23.94 -15.99
C LEU A 247 -6.79 -24.36 -14.89
N ARG A 248 -6.39 -25.30 -14.02
CA ARG A 248 -7.22 -25.74 -12.89
C ARG A 248 -7.49 -24.61 -11.89
N ALA A 249 -6.47 -23.82 -11.57
CA ALA A 249 -6.62 -22.70 -10.65
C ALA A 249 -7.43 -21.55 -11.26
N LEU A 250 -7.24 -21.25 -12.54
CA LEU A 250 -8.06 -20.27 -13.28
C LEU A 250 -9.54 -20.67 -13.26
N LEU A 251 -9.85 -21.94 -13.53
CA LEU A 251 -11.21 -22.46 -13.41
C LEU A 251 -11.72 -22.29 -11.97
N GLY A 252 -10.89 -22.58 -10.96
CA GLY A 252 -11.19 -22.32 -9.56
C GLY A 252 -11.54 -20.85 -9.29
N PHE A 253 -10.71 -19.89 -9.73
CA PHE A 253 -10.99 -18.47 -9.59
C PHE A 253 -12.28 -18.06 -10.29
N VAL A 254 -12.53 -18.54 -11.51
CA VAL A 254 -13.75 -18.23 -12.27
C VAL A 254 -14.99 -18.72 -11.53
N ILE A 255 -14.97 -19.95 -11.01
CA ILE A 255 -16.08 -20.50 -10.22
C ILE A 255 -16.28 -19.67 -8.95
N LEU A 256 -15.21 -19.36 -8.23
CA LEU A 256 -15.28 -18.62 -6.96
C LEU A 256 -15.77 -17.19 -7.15
N VAL A 257 -15.28 -16.48 -8.17
CA VAL A 257 -15.76 -15.14 -8.54
C VAL A 257 -17.21 -15.21 -9.02
N GLY A 258 -17.58 -16.24 -9.80
CA GLY A 258 -18.96 -16.46 -10.23
C GLY A 258 -19.93 -16.69 -9.06
N VAL A 259 -19.54 -17.49 -8.07
CA VAL A 259 -20.31 -17.71 -6.84
C VAL A 259 -20.39 -16.41 -6.02
N ALA A 260 -19.28 -15.69 -5.86
CA ALA A 260 -19.26 -14.41 -5.16
C ALA A 260 -20.09 -13.33 -5.86
N ALA A 261 -20.25 -13.40 -7.18
CA ALA A 261 -21.05 -12.45 -7.96
C ALA A 261 -22.56 -12.55 -7.66
N ILE A 262 -23.06 -13.71 -7.21
CA ILE A 262 -24.49 -13.90 -6.90
C ILE A 262 -24.97 -12.95 -5.80
N PRO A 263 -24.37 -12.94 -4.58
CA PRO A 263 -24.75 -11.98 -3.54
C PRO A 263 -24.35 -10.54 -3.89
N LEU A 264 -23.34 -10.34 -4.73
CA LEU A 264 -22.88 -9.00 -5.13
C LEU A 264 -23.76 -8.36 -6.22
N LYS A 265 -24.54 -9.14 -6.98
CA LYS A 265 -25.37 -8.65 -8.09
C LYS A 265 -26.24 -7.43 -7.73
N PRO A 266 -27.07 -7.43 -6.68
CA PRO A 266 -27.90 -6.27 -6.35
C PRO A 266 -27.08 -5.03 -5.98
N ILE A 267 -25.93 -5.22 -5.34
CA ILE A 267 -25.00 -4.14 -5.01
C ILE A 267 -24.41 -3.55 -6.29
N ILE A 268 -23.91 -4.40 -7.20
CA ILE A 268 -23.31 -3.98 -8.48
C ILE A 268 -24.34 -3.23 -9.33
N GLU A 269 -25.57 -3.77 -9.44
CA GLU A 269 -26.65 -3.14 -10.21
C GLU A 269 -26.99 -1.74 -9.66
N SER A 270 -27.24 -1.63 -8.34
CA SER A 270 -27.50 -0.34 -7.72
C SER A 270 -26.34 0.64 -7.93
N ARG A 271 -25.10 0.20 -7.84
CA ARG A 271 -23.93 1.06 -8.11
C ARG A 271 -23.81 1.46 -9.57
N TYR A 272 -24.18 0.59 -10.51
CA TYR A 272 -24.19 0.90 -11.93
C TYR A 272 -25.25 1.94 -12.28
N GLN A 273 -26.47 1.78 -11.76
CA GLN A 273 -27.54 2.77 -11.96
C GLN A 273 -27.18 4.11 -11.32
N ASN A 274 -26.66 4.11 -10.08
CA ASN A 274 -26.16 5.34 -9.45
C ASN A 274 -25.03 5.99 -10.26
N PHE A 275 -24.13 5.22 -10.86
CA PHE A 275 -23.09 5.75 -11.73
C PHE A 275 -23.64 6.44 -12.98
N LEU A 276 -24.65 5.86 -13.63
CA LEU A 276 -25.30 6.47 -14.79
C LEU A 276 -26.03 7.77 -14.40
N VAL A 277 -26.73 7.78 -13.26
CA VAL A 277 -27.39 8.97 -12.72
C VAL A 277 -26.38 10.07 -12.38
N ASP A 278 -25.28 9.72 -11.71
CA ASP A 278 -24.21 10.67 -11.37
C ASP A 278 -23.58 11.27 -12.63
N LEU A 279 -23.33 10.46 -13.66
CA LEU A 279 -22.74 10.90 -14.93
C LEU A 279 -23.70 11.80 -15.71
N HIS A 280 -25.00 11.45 -15.72
CA HIS A 280 -26.02 12.29 -16.35
C HIS A 280 -26.15 13.64 -15.62
N SER A 281 -26.11 13.63 -14.29
CA SER A 281 -26.13 14.84 -13.45
C SER A 281 -24.91 15.73 -13.72
N TYR A 282 -23.72 15.13 -13.87
CA TYR A 282 -22.50 15.85 -14.20
C TYR A 282 -22.58 16.55 -15.57
N ASN A 283 -23.17 15.89 -16.57
CA ASN A 283 -23.42 16.50 -17.89
C ASN A 283 -24.47 17.62 -17.86
N GLN A 284 -25.29 17.71 -16.80
CA GLN A 284 -26.23 18.80 -16.53
C GLN A 284 -25.63 19.84 -15.57
N ASP A 285 -24.29 19.98 -15.56
CA ASP A 285 -23.52 20.90 -14.72
C ASP A 285 -23.70 20.73 -13.20
N ASN A 286 -24.19 19.56 -12.76
CA ASN A 286 -24.32 19.21 -11.35
C ASN A 286 -23.26 18.18 -10.93
N SER A 287 -22.25 18.66 -10.22
CA SER A 287 -21.14 17.84 -9.71
C SER A 287 -21.30 17.39 -8.26
N ASN A 288 -22.41 17.69 -7.59
CA ASN A 288 -22.66 17.35 -6.18
C ASN A 288 -23.12 15.89 -6.02
N THR A 289 -22.38 14.98 -6.67
CA THR A 289 -22.57 13.52 -6.63
C THR A 289 -21.23 12.84 -6.37
N SER A 290 -21.22 11.55 -6.01
CA SER A 290 -19.98 10.86 -5.64
C SER A 290 -18.98 10.79 -6.79
N ILE A 291 -19.45 10.53 -8.02
CA ILE A 291 -18.60 10.50 -9.21
C ILE A 291 -18.39 11.90 -9.77
N GLY A 292 -19.42 12.74 -9.79
CA GLY A 292 -19.34 14.13 -10.25
C GLY A 292 -18.29 14.93 -9.47
N ALA A 293 -18.22 14.75 -8.15
CA ALA A 293 -17.24 15.41 -7.30
C ALA A 293 -15.81 14.95 -7.62
N ARG A 294 -15.59 13.66 -7.94
CA ARG A 294 -14.27 13.15 -8.34
C ARG A 294 -13.81 13.71 -9.68
N LEU A 295 -14.71 13.80 -10.67
CA LEU A 295 -14.43 14.41 -11.96
C LEU A 295 -14.15 15.92 -11.81
N ALA A 296 -14.98 16.62 -11.01
CA ALA A 296 -14.78 18.01 -10.65
C ALA A 296 -13.43 18.24 -9.95
N MET A 297 -13.06 17.41 -8.97
CA MET A 297 -11.76 17.48 -8.29
C MET A 297 -10.59 17.29 -9.24
N GLN A 298 -10.68 16.32 -10.17
CA GLN A 298 -9.63 16.11 -11.16
C GLN A 298 -9.47 17.33 -12.07
N ARG A 299 -10.57 17.85 -12.61
CA ARG A 299 -10.56 19.01 -13.50
C ARG A 299 -10.07 20.26 -12.77
N ALA A 300 -10.63 20.57 -11.60
CA ALA A 300 -10.24 21.72 -10.79
C ALA A 300 -8.77 21.65 -10.33
N GLY A 301 -8.27 20.45 -9.98
CA GLY A 301 -6.86 20.23 -9.64
C GLY A 301 -5.91 20.49 -10.80
N ILE A 302 -6.27 20.02 -12.00
CA ILE A 302 -5.47 20.26 -13.21
C ILE A 302 -5.50 21.76 -13.56
N GLU A 303 -6.67 22.39 -13.58
CA GLU A 303 -6.79 23.83 -13.91
C GLU A 303 -6.03 24.70 -12.90
N SER A 304 -6.17 24.44 -11.60
CA SER A 304 -5.43 25.16 -10.55
C SER A 304 -3.91 24.99 -10.69
N GLY A 305 -3.45 23.81 -11.11
CA GLY A 305 -2.03 23.53 -11.33
C GLY A 305 -1.43 24.21 -12.56
N LYS A 306 -2.22 24.55 -13.59
CA LYS A 306 -1.71 25.20 -14.82
C LYS A 306 -1.05 26.56 -14.57
N GLY A 307 -1.49 27.28 -13.52
CA GLY A 307 -0.87 28.55 -13.12
C GLY A 307 0.40 28.39 -12.28
N HIS A 308 0.70 27.18 -11.79
CA HIS A 308 1.67 26.95 -10.71
C HIS A 308 2.57 25.75 -10.97
N TYR A 309 3.30 25.75 -12.10
CA TYR A 309 4.15 24.63 -12.51
C TYR A 309 5.29 24.27 -11.54
N TRP A 310 5.65 25.17 -10.61
CA TRP A 310 6.66 24.95 -9.57
C TRP A 310 6.06 24.60 -8.20
N GLY A 311 4.74 24.48 -8.12
CA GLY A 311 3.99 24.26 -6.89
C GLY A 311 3.35 25.53 -6.34
N GLN A 312 2.39 25.32 -5.43
CA GLN A 312 1.62 26.35 -4.76
C GLN A 312 1.22 25.87 -3.36
N SER A 313 0.75 26.80 -2.54
CA SER A 313 0.20 26.52 -1.21
C SER A 313 -1.22 25.96 -1.28
N LEU A 314 -1.67 25.31 -0.21
CA LEU A 314 -3.06 24.83 -0.10
C LEU A 314 -4.08 25.97 -0.14
N GLU A 315 -3.71 27.14 0.38
CA GLU A 315 -4.51 28.37 0.35
C GLU A 315 -4.69 28.88 -1.07
N GLN A 316 -3.60 28.94 -1.84
CA GLN A 316 -3.64 29.35 -3.25
C GLN A 316 -4.48 28.37 -4.08
N ARG A 317 -4.27 27.07 -3.89
CA ARG A 317 -5.08 26.03 -4.54
C ARG A 317 -6.55 26.16 -4.17
N GLY A 318 -6.86 26.34 -2.89
CA GLY A 318 -8.23 26.48 -2.40
C GLY A 318 -8.94 27.70 -2.96
N ALA A 319 -8.28 28.86 -2.96
CA ALA A 319 -8.82 30.09 -3.52
C ALA A 319 -9.07 29.96 -5.03
N GLU A 320 -8.16 29.31 -5.77
CA GLU A 320 -8.32 29.12 -7.21
C GLU A 320 -9.44 28.14 -7.53
N ILE A 321 -9.57 27.03 -6.80
CA ILE A 321 -10.70 26.10 -6.97
C ILE A 321 -12.03 26.80 -6.64
N GLN A 322 -12.07 27.65 -5.60
CA GLN A 322 -13.26 28.46 -5.31
C GLN A 322 -13.62 29.39 -6.47
N ARG A 323 -12.63 30.09 -7.05
CA ARG A 323 -12.84 30.95 -8.21
C ARG A 323 -13.37 30.17 -9.42
N LEU A 324 -12.78 29.02 -9.70
CA LEU A 324 -13.19 28.13 -10.78
C LEU A 324 -14.62 27.61 -10.58
N ALA A 325 -15.00 27.24 -9.35
CA ALA A 325 -16.35 26.75 -9.04
C ALA A 325 -17.45 27.83 -9.13
N VAL A 326 -17.08 29.12 -8.99
CA VAL A 326 -18.01 30.25 -9.26
C VAL A 326 -18.19 30.46 -10.76
N GLN A 327 -17.14 30.23 -11.56
CA GLN A 327 -17.18 30.40 -13.02
C GLN A 327 -17.84 29.21 -13.73
N ASP A 328 -17.65 28.00 -13.22
CA ASP A 328 -18.15 26.75 -13.79
C ASP A 328 -18.82 25.91 -12.67
N THR A 329 -20.15 25.84 -12.71
CA THR A 329 -20.96 25.13 -11.71
C THR A 329 -20.69 23.62 -11.71
N SER A 330 -20.18 23.08 -12.82
CA SER A 330 -19.74 21.67 -12.90
C SER A 330 -18.53 21.36 -12.01
N LEU A 331 -17.91 22.36 -11.37
CA LEU A 331 -16.79 22.19 -10.44
C LEU A 331 -17.18 22.32 -8.96
N GLN A 332 -18.43 22.66 -8.63
CA GLN A 332 -18.86 22.90 -7.24
C GLN A 332 -18.62 21.71 -6.30
N GLY A 333 -18.76 20.47 -6.79
CA GLY A 333 -18.51 19.26 -6.01
C GLY A 333 -17.05 19.12 -5.53
N ALA A 334 -16.10 19.87 -6.10
CA ALA A 334 -14.72 19.89 -5.62
C ALA A 334 -14.56 20.70 -4.31
N LEU A 335 -15.48 21.63 -4.00
CA LEU A 335 -15.37 22.55 -2.87
C LEU A 335 -15.35 21.84 -1.52
N GLU A 336 -16.09 20.73 -1.40
CA GLU A 336 -16.15 19.91 -0.18
C GLU A 336 -14.78 19.32 0.20
N PHE A 337 -13.92 19.08 -0.80
CA PHE A 337 -12.67 18.35 -0.64
C PHE A 337 -11.41 19.25 -0.65
N ILE A 338 -11.58 20.56 -0.77
CA ILE A 338 -10.46 21.54 -0.78
C ILE A 338 -9.57 21.40 0.47
N ASN A 339 -10.17 21.10 1.62
CA ASN A 339 -9.49 20.98 2.90
C ASN A 339 -8.80 19.62 3.13
N VAL A 340 -8.98 18.66 2.22
CA VAL A 340 -8.47 17.28 2.38
C VAL A 340 -7.46 16.97 1.27
N HIS A 341 -7.94 16.48 0.12
CA HIS A 341 -7.15 16.13 -1.05
C HIS A 341 -8.04 15.84 -2.27
N LEU A 342 -7.46 15.81 -3.46
CA LEU A 342 -8.21 15.67 -4.72
C LEU A 342 -8.49 14.22 -5.16
N HIS A 343 -8.35 13.23 -4.27
CA HIS A 343 -8.65 11.81 -4.53
C HIS A 343 -7.98 11.22 -5.79
N ASN A 344 -6.82 11.77 -6.17
CA ASN A 344 -5.93 11.22 -7.19
C ASN A 344 -4.52 11.74 -6.90
N GLU A 345 -3.57 10.84 -6.69
CA GLU A 345 -2.21 11.18 -6.26
C GLU A 345 -1.44 11.99 -7.30
N ILE A 346 -1.67 11.75 -8.60
CA ILE A 346 -1.01 12.50 -9.68
C ILE A 346 -1.58 13.91 -9.75
N VAL A 347 -2.90 14.06 -9.78
CA VAL A 347 -3.55 15.38 -9.88
C VAL A 347 -3.28 16.21 -8.64
N ASP A 348 -3.36 15.60 -7.45
CA ASP A 348 -3.06 16.29 -6.21
C ASP A 348 -1.59 16.74 -6.16
N THR A 349 -0.66 15.85 -6.52
CA THR A 349 0.77 16.18 -6.63
C THR A 349 1.04 17.28 -7.65
N PHE A 350 0.42 17.23 -8.83
CA PHE A 350 0.54 18.27 -9.85
C PHE A 350 0.02 19.62 -9.32
N SER A 351 -1.16 19.61 -8.70
CA SER A 351 -1.80 20.82 -8.20
C SER A 351 -0.98 21.52 -7.11
N LEU A 352 -0.26 20.78 -6.26
CA LEU A 352 0.47 21.35 -5.13
C LEU A 352 1.97 21.50 -5.37
N LYS A 353 2.59 20.53 -6.03
CA LYS A 353 4.05 20.41 -6.17
C LYS A 353 4.52 20.61 -7.62
N GLY A 354 3.58 20.88 -8.52
CA GLY A 354 3.86 21.18 -9.92
C GLY A 354 4.47 20.00 -10.68
N ILE A 355 5.13 20.33 -11.78
CA ILE A 355 5.79 19.37 -12.66
C ILE A 355 6.90 18.60 -11.92
N PRO A 356 7.78 19.24 -11.11
CA PRO A 356 8.82 18.52 -10.39
C PRO A 356 8.26 17.42 -9.49
N GLY A 357 7.13 17.69 -8.82
CA GLY A 357 6.51 16.70 -7.95
C GLY A 357 5.99 15.49 -8.70
N VAL A 358 5.31 15.71 -9.83
CA VAL A 358 4.80 14.62 -10.68
C VAL A 358 5.95 13.78 -11.24
N VAL A 359 7.04 14.42 -11.68
CA VAL A 359 8.23 13.71 -12.17
C VAL A 359 8.79 12.79 -11.10
N VAL A 360 8.96 13.27 -9.86
CA VAL A 360 9.46 12.44 -8.75
C VAL A 360 8.51 11.29 -8.42
N LEU A 361 7.19 11.53 -8.43
CA LEU A 361 6.18 10.49 -8.20
C LEU A 361 6.24 9.39 -9.28
N LEU A 362 6.32 9.77 -10.56
CA LEU A 362 6.43 8.82 -11.67
C LEU A 362 7.74 8.04 -11.62
N LEU A 363 8.85 8.68 -11.23
CA LEU A 363 10.12 8.00 -10.99
C LEU A 363 10.03 7.00 -9.84
N LEU A 364 9.30 7.34 -8.75
CA LEU A 364 9.05 6.42 -7.65
C LEU A 364 8.27 5.17 -8.11
N TYR A 365 7.15 5.35 -8.82
CA TYR A 365 6.40 4.24 -9.38
C TYR A 365 7.25 3.40 -10.33
N THR A 366 8.02 4.04 -11.21
CA THR A 366 8.93 3.36 -12.13
C THR A 366 9.98 2.54 -11.37
N ALA A 367 10.57 3.10 -10.30
CA ALA A 367 11.54 2.41 -9.47
C ALA A 367 10.94 1.17 -8.79
N MET A 368 9.69 1.24 -8.31
CA MET A 368 9.01 0.10 -7.72
C MET A 368 8.87 -1.07 -8.71
N PHE A 369 8.41 -0.79 -9.92
CA PHE A 369 8.31 -1.81 -10.99
C PHE A 369 9.67 -2.29 -11.49
N LEU A 370 10.65 -1.39 -11.58
CA LEU A 370 12.01 -1.72 -12.05
C LEU A 370 12.71 -2.68 -11.09
N ILE A 371 12.61 -2.45 -9.78
CA ILE A 371 13.12 -3.37 -8.76
C ILE A 371 12.40 -4.72 -8.85
N ALA A 372 11.08 -4.71 -8.99
CA ALA A 372 10.31 -5.94 -9.13
C ALA A 372 10.76 -6.76 -10.35
N TYR A 373 11.06 -6.09 -11.46
CA TYR A 373 11.58 -6.70 -12.69
C TYR A 373 12.99 -7.26 -12.50
N TRP A 374 13.94 -6.47 -11.98
CA TRP A 374 15.32 -6.91 -11.76
C TRP A 374 15.42 -8.07 -10.78
N GLN A 375 14.65 -8.03 -9.68
CA GLN A 375 14.59 -9.12 -8.71
C GLN A 375 13.69 -10.29 -9.19
N ARG A 376 13.09 -10.17 -10.37
CA ARG A 376 12.12 -11.12 -10.94
C ARG A 376 11.01 -11.50 -9.95
N SER A 377 10.59 -10.57 -9.09
CA SER A 377 9.63 -10.84 -8.03
C SER A 377 8.19 -10.56 -8.49
N PRO A 378 7.33 -11.59 -8.60
CA PRO A 378 5.90 -11.38 -8.84
C PRO A 378 5.22 -10.58 -7.73
N LEU A 379 5.59 -10.83 -6.47
CA LEU A 379 4.98 -10.14 -5.33
C LEU A 379 5.27 -8.64 -5.36
N LEU A 380 6.54 -8.25 -5.55
CA LEU A 380 6.89 -6.82 -5.65
C LEU A 380 6.18 -6.17 -6.83
N PHE A 381 6.03 -6.87 -7.95
CA PHE A 381 5.35 -6.33 -9.12
C PHE A 381 3.87 -6.06 -8.83
N VAL A 382 3.17 -7.01 -8.22
CA VAL A 382 1.74 -6.90 -7.90
C VAL A 382 1.48 -5.90 -6.77
N VAL A 383 2.36 -5.83 -5.75
CA VAL A 383 2.29 -4.79 -4.70
C VAL A 383 2.53 -3.39 -5.30
N SER A 384 3.47 -3.27 -6.23
CA SER A 384 3.71 -2.00 -6.93
C SER A 384 2.51 -1.60 -7.78
N GLY A 385 1.89 -2.56 -8.47
CA GLY A 385 0.63 -2.40 -9.18
C GLY A 385 -0.51 -1.94 -8.27
N ALA A 386 -0.66 -2.54 -7.09
CA ALA A 386 -1.66 -2.14 -6.10
C ALA A 386 -1.48 -0.67 -5.70
N ILE A 387 -0.25 -0.28 -5.35
CA ILE A 387 0.06 1.07 -4.90
C ILE A 387 -0.22 2.09 -6.02
N ALA A 388 0.21 1.81 -7.25
CA ALA A 388 -0.02 2.71 -8.39
C ALA A 388 -1.50 2.81 -8.76
N VAL A 389 -2.23 1.70 -8.84
CA VAL A 389 -3.67 1.71 -9.22
C VAL A 389 -4.50 2.40 -8.15
N TYR A 390 -4.25 2.14 -6.86
CA TYR A 390 -4.96 2.83 -5.79
C TYR A 390 -4.54 4.30 -5.66
N GLY A 391 -3.27 4.65 -5.94
CA GLY A 391 -2.81 6.05 -6.04
C GLY A 391 -3.46 6.82 -7.19
N LEU A 392 -3.86 6.15 -8.27
CA LEU A 392 -4.66 6.77 -9.33
C LEU A 392 -6.12 6.97 -8.94
N SER A 393 -6.65 6.12 -8.05
CA SER A 393 -8.04 6.18 -7.58
C SER A 393 -8.25 7.04 -6.34
N ASP A 394 -7.20 7.24 -5.54
CA ASP A 394 -7.21 7.94 -4.25
C ASP A 394 -5.76 8.32 -3.86
N LEU A 395 -5.52 8.84 -2.64
CA LEU A 395 -4.15 9.14 -2.19
C LEU A 395 -3.62 8.09 -1.20
N LEU A 396 -2.77 7.18 -1.68
CA LEU A 396 -2.13 6.17 -0.85
C LEU A 396 -0.93 6.67 -0.08
N LEU A 397 -0.20 7.65 -0.61
CA LEU A 397 1.06 8.12 -0.03
C LEU A 397 0.92 9.47 0.70
N TYR A 398 -0.31 9.89 0.96
CA TYR A 398 -0.65 11.13 1.66
C TYR A 398 -0.68 10.95 3.18
N ALA A 399 -1.60 10.12 3.66
CA ALA A 399 -1.87 9.98 5.08
C ALA A 399 -0.97 8.92 5.72
N LYS A 400 -0.73 9.09 7.03
CA LYS A 400 0.26 8.31 7.79
C LYS A 400 0.00 6.79 7.72
N GLY A 401 -1.26 6.36 7.78
CA GLY A 401 -1.63 4.94 7.86
C GLY A 401 -1.49 4.23 6.52
N GLU A 402 -2.01 4.86 5.46
CA GLU A 402 -1.99 4.38 4.08
C GLU A 402 -0.56 4.36 3.54
N ALA A 403 0.20 5.44 3.79
CA ALA A 403 1.60 5.52 3.41
C ALA A 403 2.41 4.44 4.13
N LEU A 404 2.18 4.26 5.45
CA LEU A 404 2.88 3.24 6.25
C LEU A 404 2.58 1.83 5.75
N SER A 405 1.31 1.53 5.46
CA SER A 405 0.90 0.22 4.92
C SER A 405 1.53 -0.05 3.55
N SER A 406 1.59 0.96 2.68
CA SER A 406 2.20 0.87 1.35
C SER A 406 3.70 0.57 1.42
N VAL A 407 4.46 1.36 2.18
CA VAL A 407 5.91 1.16 2.29
C VAL A 407 6.26 -0.11 3.06
N LEU A 408 5.46 -0.49 4.05
CA LEU A 408 5.66 -1.72 4.81
C LEU A 408 5.38 -2.95 3.94
N ALA A 409 4.39 -2.88 3.05
CA ALA A 409 4.15 -3.94 2.07
C ALA A 409 5.35 -4.12 1.13
N LEU A 410 5.97 -3.04 0.66
CA LEU A 410 7.23 -3.13 -0.10
C LEU A 410 8.36 -3.76 0.72
N CYS A 411 8.52 -3.36 1.99
CA CYS A 411 9.53 -3.93 2.90
C CYS A 411 9.36 -5.44 3.09
N VAL A 412 8.15 -5.88 3.42
CA VAL A 412 7.84 -7.29 3.66
C VAL A 412 7.89 -8.09 2.36
N ALA A 413 7.44 -7.50 1.24
CA ALA A 413 7.55 -8.11 -0.07
C ALA A 413 8.99 -8.37 -0.49
N ALA A 414 9.92 -7.44 -0.23
CA ALA A 414 11.34 -7.64 -0.49
C ALA A 414 11.89 -8.87 0.26
N VAL A 415 11.44 -9.09 1.50
CA VAL A 415 11.83 -10.27 2.29
C VAL A 415 11.17 -11.55 1.78
N LEU A 416 9.86 -11.54 1.50
CA LEU A 416 9.11 -12.72 1.03
C LEU A 416 9.50 -13.17 -0.38
N SER A 417 9.98 -12.25 -1.21
CA SER A 417 10.42 -12.53 -2.59
C SER A 417 11.78 -13.21 -2.65
N SER A 418 12.53 -13.19 -1.54
CA SER A 418 13.89 -13.66 -1.46
C SER A 418 13.92 -15.19 -1.32
N ASN A 419 13.69 -15.89 -2.44
CA ASN A 419 13.79 -17.35 -2.52
C ASN A 419 15.16 -17.75 -3.10
N PRO A 420 16.03 -18.44 -2.33
CA PRO A 420 17.35 -18.91 -2.79
C PRO A 420 17.30 -20.10 -3.77
N THR A 421 16.13 -20.44 -4.33
CA THR A 421 15.89 -21.74 -5.01
C THR A 421 15.11 -21.65 -6.32
N ARG A 422 15.16 -20.50 -7.02
CA ARG A 422 14.56 -20.42 -8.36
C ARG A 422 15.42 -21.06 -9.47
N GLU A 423 16.60 -21.59 -9.16
CA GLU A 423 17.52 -22.20 -10.13
C GLU A 423 17.79 -23.71 -9.96
N ARG A 424 17.14 -24.43 -9.02
CA ARG A 424 17.44 -25.87 -8.80
C ARG A 424 16.27 -26.86 -8.90
N CYS A 425 15.09 -26.45 -9.37
CA CYS A 425 13.96 -27.38 -9.57
C CYS A 425 13.62 -27.62 -11.05
N HIS A 426 14.49 -27.21 -11.97
CA HIS A 426 14.51 -27.68 -13.35
C HIS A 426 15.92 -28.20 -13.63
N GLY A 427 16.19 -29.38 -13.09
CA GLY A 427 17.38 -30.19 -13.29
C GLY A 427 17.00 -31.63 -13.03
#